data_AF-Q2GGC9-F1
#
_entry.id   AF-Q2GGC9-F1
#
_cell.length_a   1.000
_cell.length_b   1.000
_cell.length_c   1.000
_cell.angle_alpha   90.00
_cell.angle_beta   90.00
_cell.angle_gamma   90.00
#
_symmetry.space_group_name_H-M   'P 1'
#
loop_
_entity.id
_entity.type
_entity.pdbx_description
1 polymer ?
#
loop_
_entity_poly.entity_id
_entity_poly.type
_entity_poly.pdbx_seq_one_letter_code
_entity_poly.pdbx_strand_id
1 'polypeptide(L)'
;MFSNKSLEDLISCNSVLCAKITSLLKLQVKECYLIGTNGPRGKLLVRVTKTQENLSLGVGVDLGKNLFLIKCRIPRSVVMQDRELRSLVGGPVILKRYVKLNLYFMAKAECFSDFFYNIWKQVVEYDGYKDVFNFCSYGKLVFVRVRGGDSDKHFNEYQALKNIAQLNADFLLEEEKGLLSRKKVQKLIESVDNSDDSSLGAVGGALRVVPSFQQSKHRILKSRECESKDNMIQYLEDLSIQLEAMISKDEVITYLKNISVQFENMISRDDELCGLK
;
A
#
# COMPACT_ATOMS: atom_id res chain seq x y z
N MET A 1 -5.98 -25.63 -9.12
CA MET A 1 -4.82 -26.38 -9.65
C MET A 1 -3.52 -26.14 -8.85
N PHE A 2 -3.58 -26.13 -7.51
CA PHE A 2 -2.41 -25.85 -6.64
C PHE A 2 -2.26 -26.78 -5.43
N SER A 3 -3.09 -27.82 -5.31
CA SER A 3 -3.22 -28.59 -4.06
C SER A 3 -1.96 -29.34 -3.62
N ASN A 4 -0.95 -29.52 -4.49
CA ASN A 4 0.27 -30.28 -4.21
C ASN A 4 1.57 -29.57 -4.65
N LYS A 5 1.56 -28.25 -4.91
CA LYS A 5 2.81 -27.58 -5.33
C LYS A 5 3.74 -27.38 -4.13
N SER A 6 5.02 -27.68 -4.31
CA SER A 6 6.04 -27.35 -3.31
C SER A 6 6.20 -25.82 -3.20
N LEU A 7 6.80 -25.35 -2.10
CA LEU A 7 7.11 -23.93 -1.96
C LEU A 7 8.07 -23.45 -3.06
N GLU A 8 9.02 -24.29 -3.46
CA GLU A 8 9.98 -24.01 -4.54
C GLU A 8 9.27 -23.81 -5.89
N ASP A 9 8.28 -24.65 -6.19
CA ASP A 9 7.47 -24.48 -7.40
C ASP A 9 6.71 -23.16 -7.40
N LEU A 10 6.19 -22.74 -6.23
CA LEU A 10 5.48 -21.47 -6.09
C LEU A 10 6.42 -20.27 -6.27
N ILE A 11 7.63 -20.32 -5.70
CA ILE A 11 8.67 -19.30 -5.87
C ILE A 11 9.07 -19.19 -7.35
N SER A 12 9.34 -20.31 -8.01
CA SER A 12 9.67 -20.37 -9.43
C SER A 12 8.53 -19.81 -10.29
N CYS A 13 7.30 -20.28 -10.06
CA CYS A 13 6.11 -19.80 -10.78
C CYS A 13 5.93 -18.28 -10.64
N ASN A 14 6.09 -17.74 -9.41
CA ASN A 14 5.99 -16.31 -9.18
C ASN A 14 7.11 -15.53 -9.90
N SER A 15 8.34 -16.05 -9.92
CA SER A 15 9.47 -15.41 -10.60
C SER A 15 9.22 -15.30 -12.11
N VAL A 16 8.76 -16.38 -12.75
CA VAL A 16 8.39 -16.37 -14.17
C VAL A 16 7.21 -15.43 -14.42
N LEU A 17 6.20 -15.45 -13.56
CA LEU A 17 5.06 -14.55 -13.68
C LEU A 17 5.47 -13.08 -13.54
N CYS A 18 6.31 -12.72 -12.56
CA CYS A 18 6.85 -11.37 -12.42
C CYS A 18 7.56 -10.92 -13.71
N ALA A 19 8.43 -11.76 -14.26
CA ALA A 19 9.16 -11.45 -15.50
C ALA A 19 8.20 -11.22 -16.68
N LYS A 20 7.17 -12.07 -16.82
CA LYS A 20 6.15 -11.91 -17.86
C LYS A 20 5.37 -10.61 -17.71
N ILE A 21 4.92 -10.28 -16.50
CA ILE A 21 4.19 -9.04 -16.23
C ILE A 21 5.07 -7.82 -16.52
N THR A 22 6.35 -7.85 -16.12
CA THR A 22 7.33 -6.80 -16.39
C THR A 22 7.64 -6.61 -17.88
N SER A 23 7.49 -7.65 -18.69
CA SER A 23 7.69 -7.57 -20.14
C SER A 23 6.52 -6.94 -20.89
N LEU A 24 5.37 -6.73 -20.24
CA LEU A 24 4.20 -6.12 -20.87
C LEU A 24 4.44 -4.62 -21.09
N LEU A 25 4.13 -4.15 -22.29
CA LEU A 25 4.24 -2.74 -22.65
C LEU A 25 3.34 -1.85 -21.79
N LYS A 26 2.13 -2.34 -21.47
CA LYS A 26 1.12 -1.59 -20.73
C LYS A 26 0.29 -2.46 -19.81
N LEU A 27 -0.15 -1.87 -18.70
CA LEU A 27 -1.07 -2.45 -17.72
C LEU A 27 -2.23 -1.49 -17.46
N GLN A 28 -3.41 -2.03 -17.20
CA GLN A 28 -4.55 -1.23 -16.77
C GLN A 28 -4.57 -1.14 -15.25
N VAL A 29 -4.10 -0.03 -14.70
CA VAL A 29 -3.99 0.17 -13.25
C VAL A 29 -5.25 0.88 -12.72
N LYS A 30 -5.77 0.41 -11.59
CA LYS A 30 -6.96 0.98 -10.94
C LYS A 30 -6.62 1.71 -9.65
N GLU A 31 -5.77 1.11 -8.82
CA GLU A 31 -5.47 1.61 -7.47
C GLU A 31 -4.00 1.29 -7.15
N CYS A 32 -3.36 2.17 -6.39
CA CYS A 32 -1.97 2.01 -5.94
C CYS A 32 -1.85 2.42 -4.47
N TYR A 33 -1.46 1.47 -3.62
CA TYR A 33 -1.38 1.65 -2.17
C TYR A 33 0.06 1.50 -1.70
N LEU A 34 0.53 2.41 -0.84
CA LEU A 34 1.78 2.19 -0.11
C LEU A 34 1.49 1.25 1.07
N ILE A 35 2.09 0.06 1.05
CA ILE A 35 1.85 -0.98 2.07
C ILE A 35 3.10 -1.31 2.88
N GLY A 36 4.27 -0.81 2.49
CA GLY A 36 5.46 -0.95 3.31
C GLY A 36 6.45 0.19 3.11
N THR A 37 7.08 0.60 4.19
CA THR A 37 8.05 1.68 4.27
C THR A 37 9.31 1.21 4.98
N ASN A 38 10.34 2.06 5.01
CA ASN A 38 11.50 1.77 5.82
C ASN A 38 11.11 1.80 7.30
N GLY A 39 11.36 0.70 7.99
CA GLY A 39 11.16 0.58 9.42
C GLY A 39 12.43 0.92 10.22
N PRO A 40 12.38 0.75 11.54
CA PRO A 40 13.54 0.88 12.41
C PRO A 40 14.70 0.01 11.90
N ARG A 41 15.94 0.50 12.03
CA ARG A 41 17.16 -0.23 11.64
C ARG A 41 17.25 -0.55 10.13
N GLY A 42 16.50 0.16 9.28
CA GLY A 42 16.56 0.02 7.82
C GLY A 42 15.90 -1.27 7.29
N LYS A 43 15.12 -1.97 8.11
CA LYS A 43 14.34 -3.14 7.71
C LYS A 43 12.98 -2.70 7.21
N LEU A 44 12.49 -3.29 6.12
CA LEU A 44 11.18 -2.93 5.57
C LEU A 44 10.07 -3.32 6.55
N LEU A 45 9.17 -2.39 6.86
CA LEU A 45 7.99 -2.64 7.69
C LEU A 45 6.76 -2.71 6.77
N VAL A 46 6.11 -3.87 6.69
CA VAL A 46 5.00 -4.14 5.78
C VAL A 46 3.71 -4.30 6.58
N ARG A 47 2.69 -3.51 6.25
CA ARG A 47 1.35 -3.66 6.82
C ARG A 47 0.53 -4.61 5.96
N VAL A 48 -0.01 -5.65 6.59
CA VAL A 48 -0.89 -6.63 5.96
C VAL A 48 -2.29 -6.45 6.54
N THR A 49 -3.21 -5.97 5.71
CA THR A 49 -4.60 -5.69 6.11
C THR A 49 -5.58 -6.48 5.26
N LYS A 50 -6.76 -6.78 5.81
CA LYS A 50 -7.85 -7.42 5.05
C LYS A 50 -8.48 -6.45 4.07
N THR A 51 -8.72 -5.22 4.52
CA THR A 51 -9.19 -4.10 3.72
C THR A 51 -8.02 -3.15 3.53
N GLN A 52 -7.60 -3.03 2.27
CA GLN A 52 -6.63 -2.00 1.87
C GLN A 52 -7.42 -0.69 1.82
N GLU A 53 -7.59 -0.07 2.98
CA GLU A 53 -8.03 1.32 3.08
C GLU A 53 -6.90 2.20 2.55
N ASN A 54 -7.25 3.32 1.91
CA ASN A 54 -6.27 4.30 1.50
C ASN A 54 -5.54 4.74 2.77
N LEU A 55 -4.36 4.16 3.02
CA LEU A 55 -3.35 4.83 3.80
C LEU A 55 -3.10 6.12 3.05
N SER A 56 -3.68 7.22 3.55
CA SER A 56 -3.15 8.55 3.30
C SER A 56 -1.65 8.39 3.49
N LEU A 57 -0.88 8.62 2.43
CA LEU A 57 0.56 8.66 2.56
C LEU A 57 0.81 9.74 3.60
N GLY A 58 1.16 9.31 4.82
CA GLY A 58 1.51 10.24 5.87
C GLY A 58 2.64 11.11 5.32
N VAL A 59 2.55 12.41 5.58
CA VAL A 59 3.65 13.34 5.32
C VAL A 59 4.86 12.79 6.08
N GLY A 60 5.87 12.32 5.34
CA GLY A 60 6.97 11.51 5.86
C GLY A 60 7.26 10.24 5.06
N VAL A 61 7.05 10.23 3.74
CA VAL A 61 7.55 9.12 2.93
C VAL A 61 9.07 9.20 2.89
N ASP A 62 9.71 8.40 3.72
CA ASP A 62 11.16 8.31 3.77
C ASP A 62 11.74 7.95 2.40
N LEU A 63 12.94 8.47 2.12
CA LEU A 63 13.78 8.18 0.95
C LEU A 63 14.29 6.71 0.92
N GLY A 64 13.60 5.79 1.60
CA GLY A 64 13.96 4.39 1.72
C GLY A 64 13.29 3.47 0.69
N LYS A 65 13.34 2.17 0.98
CA LYS A 65 12.64 1.14 0.19
C LYS A 65 11.14 1.22 0.48
N ASN A 66 10.35 1.38 -0.57
CA ASN A 66 8.90 1.51 -0.47
C ASN A 66 8.23 0.35 -1.24
N LEU A 67 7.31 -0.35 -0.57
CA LEU A 67 6.54 -1.44 -1.15
C LEU A 67 5.12 -0.96 -1.45
N PHE A 68 4.74 -1.08 -2.71
CA PHE A 68 3.42 -0.72 -3.21
C PHE A 68 2.60 -1.96 -3.55
N LEU A 69 1.31 -1.91 -3.25
CA LEU A 69 0.29 -2.80 -3.79
C LEU A 69 -0.43 -2.09 -4.93
N ILE A 70 -0.24 -2.55 -6.15
CA ILE A 70 -0.85 -2.00 -7.35
C ILE A 70 -1.94 -2.98 -7.81
N LYS A 71 -3.21 -2.54 -7.76
CA LYS A 71 -4.33 -3.30 -8.30
C LYS A 71 -4.51 -2.95 -9.77
N CYS A 72 -4.42 -3.95 -10.64
CA CYS A 72 -4.50 -3.75 -12.07
C CYS A 72 -5.25 -4.89 -12.78
N ARG A 73 -5.38 -4.79 -14.09
CA ARG A 73 -5.88 -5.86 -14.94
C ARG A 73 -5.14 -5.94 -16.26
N ILE A 74 -5.19 -7.10 -16.88
CA ILE A 74 -4.67 -7.34 -18.23
C ILE A 74 -5.83 -7.71 -19.15
N PRO A 75 -6.00 -7.05 -20.30
CA PRO A 75 -6.98 -7.45 -21.30
C PRO A 75 -6.79 -8.91 -21.73
N ARG A 76 -7.89 -9.63 -21.95
CA ARG A 76 -7.85 -11.03 -22.41
C ARG A 76 -7.04 -11.18 -23.71
N SER A 77 -7.11 -10.21 -24.63
CA SER A 77 -6.36 -10.25 -25.88
C SER A 77 -4.86 -10.41 -25.66
N VAL A 78 -4.29 -9.64 -24.73
CA VAL A 78 -2.86 -9.69 -24.37
C VAL A 78 -2.51 -11.06 -23.78
N VAL A 79 -3.33 -11.56 -22.85
CA VAL A 79 -3.11 -12.88 -22.22
C VAL A 79 -3.21 -14.02 -23.25
N MET A 80 -4.11 -13.93 -24.23
CA MET A 80 -4.30 -14.99 -25.23
C MET A 80 -3.18 -15.07 -26.26
N GLN A 81 -2.45 -13.97 -26.47
CA GLN A 81 -1.30 -13.91 -27.37
C GLN A 81 -0.04 -14.54 -26.76
N ASP A 82 0.10 -14.53 -25.42
CA ASP A 82 1.22 -15.17 -24.72
C ASP A 82 0.77 -16.50 -24.08
N ARG A 83 1.18 -17.62 -24.69
CA ARG A 83 0.86 -18.98 -24.23
C ARG A 83 1.33 -19.24 -22.79
N GLU A 84 2.49 -18.72 -22.42
CA GLU A 84 3.11 -18.95 -21.12
C GLU A 84 2.40 -18.13 -20.04
N LEU A 85 2.16 -16.83 -20.29
CA LEU A 85 1.36 -15.99 -19.39
C LEU A 85 -0.04 -16.59 -19.17
N ARG A 86 -0.68 -17.06 -20.24
CA ARG A 86 -1.98 -17.75 -20.16
C ARG A 86 -1.95 -18.97 -19.24
N SER A 87 -0.86 -19.75 -19.26
CA SER A 87 -0.70 -20.91 -18.40
C SER A 87 -0.51 -20.53 -16.93
N LEU A 88 0.23 -19.43 -16.67
CA LEU A 88 0.52 -18.95 -15.32
C LEU A 88 -0.71 -18.34 -14.63
N VAL A 89 -1.59 -17.68 -15.38
CA VAL A 89 -2.80 -17.03 -14.82
C VAL A 89 -4.00 -17.97 -14.65
N GLY A 90 -3.86 -19.27 -14.91
CA GLY A 90 -4.89 -20.28 -14.62
C GLY A 90 -5.84 -20.63 -15.78
N GLY A 91 -5.45 -20.39 -17.03
CA GLY A 91 -6.13 -20.93 -18.21
C GLY A 91 -7.43 -20.20 -18.63
N PRO A 92 -8.07 -20.64 -19.73
CA PRO A 92 -9.12 -19.89 -20.42
C PRO A 92 -10.42 -19.73 -19.61
N VAL A 93 -10.68 -20.61 -18.65
CA VAL A 93 -11.94 -20.68 -17.90
C VAL A 93 -12.17 -19.45 -17.01
N ILE A 94 -11.09 -18.78 -16.58
CA ILE A 94 -11.14 -17.60 -15.70
C ILE A 94 -11.32 -16.29 -16.52
N LEU A 95 -11.16 -16.33 -17.85
CA LEU A 95 -10.99 -15.14 -18.69
C LEU A 95 -12.30 -14.66 -19.34
N LYS A 96 -13.17 -13.95 -18.60
CA LYS A 96 -14.35 -13.31 -19.22
C LYS A 96 -13.94 -12.17 -20.17
N ARG A 97 -13.22 -11.16 -19.69
CA ARG A 97 -12.75 -10.01 -20.49
C ARG A 97 -11.33 -9.54 -20.14
N TYR A 98 -10.91 -9.75 -18.90
CA TYR A 98 -9.62 -9.35 -18.38
C TYR A 98 -9.22 -10.26 -17.21
N VAL A 99 -7.93 -10.29 -16.90
CA VAL A 99 -7.38 -10.90 -15.67
C VAL A 99 -7.17 -9.79 -14.66
N LYS A 100 -7.72 -9.92 -13.45
CA LYS A 100 -7.41 -8.99 -12.35
C LYS A 100 -6.15 -9.45 -11.64
N LEU A 101 -5.25 -8.51 -11.36
CA LEU A 101 -3.98 -8.78 -10.68
C LEU A 101 -3.78 -7.80 -9.51
N ASN A 102 -3.11 -8.30 -8.49
CA ASN A 102 -2.51 -7.49 -7.44
C ASN A 102 -0.99 -7.65 -7.58
N LEU A 103 -0.30 -6.54 -7.82
CA LEU A 103 1.15 -6.49 -8.02
C LEU A 103 1.79 -5.90 -6.77
N TYR A 104 2.79 -6.57 -6.23
CA TYR A 104 3.57 -6.09 -5.09
C TYR A 104 4.89 -5.59 -5.64
N PHE A 105 5.06 -4.27 -5.65
CA PHE A 105 6.12 -3.58 -6.36
C PHE A 105 7.02 -2.81 -5.39
N MET A 106 8.30 -3.14 -5.38
CA MET A 106 9.31 -2.46 -4.58
C MET A 106 9.91 -1.31 -5.40
N ALA A 107 9.55 -0.08 -5.08
CA ALA A 107 10.13 1.09 -5.70
C ALA A 107 11.57 1.30 -5.22
N LYS A 108 12.44 1.73 -6.14
CA LYS A 108 13.78 2.24 -5.80
C LYS A 108 13.63 3.59 -5.11
N ALA A 109 14.50 3.84 -4.13
CA ALA A 109 14.50 5.09 -3.36
C ALA A 109 14.65 6.30 -4.29
N GLU A 110 15.61 6.23 -5.21
CA GLU A 110 15.94 7.28 -6.17
C GLU A 110 14.85 7.52 -7.22
N CYS A 111 13.94 6.56 -7.43
CA CYS A 111 12.85 6.67 -8.40
C CYS A 111 11.49 6.97 -7.74
N PHE A 112 11.45 7.17 -6.42
CA PHE A 112 10.19 7.29 -5.70
C PHE A 112 9.35 8.47 -6.20
N SER A 113 9.95 9.65 -6.33
CA SER A 113 9.26 10.87 -6.80
C SER A 113 8.68 10.70 -8.20
N ASP A 114 9.46 10.11 -9.12
CA ASP A 114 9.01 9.86 -10.49
C ASP A 114 7.90 8.80 -10.55
N PHE A 115 8.03 7.73 -9.78
CA PHE A 115 6.99 6.71 -9.66
C PHE A 115 5.70 7.32 -9.11
N PHE A 116 5.82 8.14 -8.08
CA PHE A 116 4.68 8.78 -7.44
C PHE A 116 3.95 9.71 -8.43
N TYR A 117 4.69 10.57 -9.13
CA TYR A 117 4.12 11.51 -10.08
C TYR A 117 3.52 10.81 -11.32
N ASN A 118 4.21 9.82 -11.88
CA ASN A 118 3.82 9.21 -13.14
C ASN A 118 2.79 8.08 -12.97
N ILE A 119 2.75 7.40 -11.83
CA ILE A 119 1.90 6.24 -11.61
C ILE A 119 0.85 6.55 -10.56
N TRP A 120 1.27 6.91 -9.35
CA TRP A 120 0.36 7.04 -8.22
C TRP A 120 -0.64 8.18 -8.45
N LYS A 121 -0.16 9.39 -8.80
CA LYS A 121 -1.01 10.56 -9.04
C LYS A 121 -2.03 10.31 -10.15
N GLN A 122 -1.60 9.75 -11.27
CA GLN A 122 -2.48 9.46 -12.41
C GLN A 122 -3.58 8.45 -12.09
N VAL A 123 -3.31 7.52 -11.16
CA VAL A 123 -4.24 6.45 -10.78
C VAL A 123 -5.19 6.92 -9.67
N VAL A 124 -4.72 7.73 -8.72
CA VAL A 124 -5.54 8.20 -7.60
C VAL A 124 -6.51 9.31 -8.00
N GLU A 125 -6.11 10.20 -8.91
CA GLU A 125 -6.97 11.30 -9.37
C GLU A 125 -8.07 10.85 -10.35
N TYR A 126 -7.99 9.62 -10.88
CA TYR A 126 -8.88 9.14 -11.92
C TYR A 126 -9.80 8.02 -11.43
N ASP A 127 -11.11 8.18 -11.57
CA ASP A 127 -12.06 7.10 -11.31
C ASP A 127 -12.04 6.09 -12.46
N GLY A 128 -11.41 4.93 -12.25
CA GLY A 128 -11.45 3.82 -13.20
C GLY A 128 -10.10 3.14 -13.41
N TYR A 129 -9.92 2.56 -14.60
CA TYR A 129 -8.67 1.93 -15.00
C TYR A 129 -7.92 2.82 -15.98
N LYS A 130 -6.67 3.14 -15.68
CA LYS A 130 -5.77 3.91 -16.53
C LYS A 130 -4.78 2.97 -17.23
N ASP A 131 -4.55 3.15 -18.53
CA ASP A 131 -3.44 2.52 -19.22
C ASP A 131 -2.13 3.16 -18.73
N VAL A 132 -1.28 2.37 -18.09
CA VAL A 132 0.01 2.78 -17.55
C VAL A 132 1.10 2.02 -18.31
N PHE A 133 2.05 2.76 -18.89
CA PHE A 133 3.20 2.17 -19.56
C PHE A 133 4.16 1.53 -18.56
N ASN A 134 4.96 0.58 -19.05
CA ASN A 134 5.90 -0.20 -18.24
C ASN A 134 6.63 0.63 -17.17
N PHE A 135 6.24 0.44 -15.91
CA PHE A 135 6.77 1.16 -14.75
C PHE A 135 7.94 0.42 -14.06
N CYS A 136 8.47 -0.62 -14.69
CA CYS A 136 9.53 -1.44 -14.10
C CYS A 136 10.90 -0.74 -14.06
N SER A 137 11.08 0.40 -14.73
CA SER A 137 12.27 1.24 -14.55
C SER A 137 12.39 1.76 -13.11
N TYR A 138 11.25 2.05 -12.47
CA TYR A 138 11.19 2.65 -11.13
C TYR A 138 11.46 1.68 -9.98
N GLY A 139 11.56 0.37 -10.24
CA GLY A 139 11.55 -0.62 -9.16
C GLY A 139 11.57 -2.06 -9.63
N LYS A 140 11.18 -2.98 -8.74
CA LYS A 140 11.08 -4.41 -9.05
C LYS A 140 9.77 -4.99 -8.55
N LEU A 141 9.19 -5.86 -9.36
CA LEU A 141 8.01 -6.63 -8.98
C LEU A 141 8.45 -7.81 -8.12
N VAL A 142 7.98 -7.88 -6.87
CA VAL A 142 8.37 -8.94 -5.93
C VAL A 142 7.37 -10.09 -5.89
N PHE A 143 6.08 -9.80 -6.12
CA PHE A 143 5.04 -10.82 -6.11
C PHE A 143 3.86 -10.43 -6.99
N VAL A 144 3.25 -11.43 -7.64
CA VAL A 144 2.04 -11.27 -8.45
C VAL A 144 0.95 -12.20 -7.95
N ARG A 145 -0.17 -11.63 -7.51
CA ARG A 145 -1.38 -12.37 -7.17
C ARG A 145 -2.39 -12.27 -8.30
N VAL A 146 -2.74 -13.42 -8.88
CA VAL A 146 -3.83 -13.54 -9.84
C VAL A 146 -5.16 -13.65 -9.08
N ARG A 147 -6.07 -12.71 -9.30
CA ARG A 147 -7.37 -12.65 -8.59
C ARG A 147 -8.44 -13.46 -9.31
N GLY A 148 -9.37 -14.03 -8.53
CA GLY A 148 -10.54 -14.75 -9.03
C GLY A 148 -10.31 -16.20 -9.47
N GLY A 149 -9.08 -16.70 -9.35
CA GLY A 149 -8.80 -18.14 -9.50
C GLY A 149 -9.02 -18.93 -8.21
N ASP A 150 -8.92 -20.27 -8.28
CA ASP A 150 -9.12 -21.14 -7.11
C ASP A 150 -8.14 -20.86 -5.98
N SER A 151 -6.88 -20.51 -6.32
CA SER A 151 -5.86 -20.14 -5.34
C SER A 151 -6.17 -18.84 -4.61
N ASP A 152 -7.02 -17.98 -5.17
CA ASP A 152 -7.34 -16.68 -4.59
C ASP A 152 -8.21 -16.80 -3.33
N LYS A 153 -9.00 -17.89 -3.21
CA LYS A 153 -9.96 -18.12 -2.13
C LYS A 153 -9.30 -18.30 -0.77
N HIS A 154 -8.12 -18.90 -0.75
CA HIS A 154 -7.36 -19.20 0.48
C HIS A 154 -6.06 -18.40 0.55
N PHE A 155 -5.97 -17.30 -0.22
CA PHE A 155 -4.77 -16.50 -0.27
C PHE A 155 -4.50 -15.80 1.07
N ASN A 156 -3.31 -16.02 1.62
CA ASN A 156 -2.78 -15.32 2.79
C ASN A 156 -1.64 -14.40 2.34
N GLU A 157 -1.86 -13.08 2.44
CA GLU A 157 -0.91 -12.05 1.97
C GLU A 157 0.44 -12.12 2.71
N TYR A 158 0.41 -12.29 4.03
CA TYR A 158 1.61 -12.43 4.84
C TYR A 158 2.45 -13.64 4.42
N GLN A 159 1.83 -14.81 4.30
CA GLN A 159 2.54 -16.03 3.89
C GLN A 159 3.11 -15.91 2.48
N ALA A 160 2.36 -15.29 1.56
CA ALA A 160 2.84 -15.08 0.19
C ALA A 160 4.08 -14.16 0.17
N LEU A 161 4.03 -13.01 0.85
CA LEU A 161 5.14 -12.07 0.88
C LEU A 161 6.35 -12.61 1.64
N LYS A 162 6.14 -13.31 2.76
CA LYS A 162 7.22 -13.89 3.55
C LYS A 162 7.87 -15.09 2.87
N ASN A 163 7.07 -16.06 2.42
CA ASN A 163 7.57 -17.36 1.99
C ASN A 163 7.81 -17.43 0.48
N ILE A 164 6.92 -16.85 -0.34
CA ILE A 164 7.01 -16.93 -1.80
C ILE A 164 7.86 -15.77 -2.35
N ALA A 165 7.58 -14.54 -1.91
CA ALA A 165 8.36 -13.37 -2.32
C ALA A 165 9.68 -13.23 -1.55
N GLN A 166 9.89 -14.07 -0.52
CA GLN A 166 11.09 -14.09 0.33
C GLN A 166 11.48 -12.70 0.85
N LEU A 167 10.48 -11.90 1.21
CA LEU A 167 10.69 -10.52 1.58
C LEU A 167 11.30 -10.42 2.99
N ASN A 168 12.50 -9.85 3.08
CA ASN A 168 13.12 -9.54 4.36
C ASN A 168 12.48 -8.29 4.97
N ALA A 169 11.39 -8.50 5.70
CA ALA A 169 10.56 -7.45 6.28
C ALA A 169 10.02 -7.84 7.65
N ASP A 170 9.68 -6.84 8.46
CA ASP A 170 8.81 -6.98 9.62
C ASP A 170 7.37 -6.76 9.18
N PHE A 171 6.46 -7.63 9.63
CA PHE A 171 5.07 -7.60 9.19
C PHE A 171 4.16 -7.17 10.34
N LEU A 172 3.43 -6.08 10.11
CA LEU A 172 2.34 -5.64 10.98
C LEU A 172 1.05 -6.29 10.50
N LEU A 173 0.61 -7.31 11.23
CA LEU A 173 -0.67 -7.95 10.98
C LEU A 173 -1.76 -7.14 11.69
N GLU A 174 -2.70 -6.58 10.94
CA GLU A 174 -3.90 -6.03 11.56
C GLU A 174 -4.74 -7.21 12.04
N GLU A 175 -4.69 -7.51 13.34
CA GLU A 175 -5.63 -8.44 13.95
C GLU A 175 -7.04 -7.94 13.64
N GLU A 176 -7.91 -8.84 13.18
CA GLU A 176 -9.34 -8.54 13.07
C GLU A 176 -9.77 -7.96 14.40
N LYS A 177 -10.24 -6.71 14.37
CA LYS A 177 -10.69 -5.96 15.55
C LYS A 177 -11.84 -6.69 16.24
N GLY A 178 -11.51 -7.70 17.02
CA GLY A 178 -12.22 -8.11 18.21
C GLY A 178 -11.56 -7.37 19.38
N LEU A 179 -12.04 -6.16 19.67
CA LEU A 179 -11.96 -5.56 21.02
C LEU A 179 -10.56 -5.42 21.66
N LEU A 180 -9.46 -5.33 20.91
CA LEU A 180 -8.17 -4.93 21.50
C LEU A 180 -7.87 -3.48 21.15
N SER A 181 -8.20 -2.65 22.14
CA SER A 181 -8.06 -1.22 22.23
C SER A 181 -6.67 -0.73 21.81
N ARG A 182 -6.65 0.42 21.11
CA ARG A 182 -5.49 1.21 20.64
C ARG A 182 -4.32 1.31 21.63
N LYS A 183 -4.55 1.09 22.94
CA LYS A 183 -3.56 1.10 24.01
C LYS A 183 -2.42 0.07 23.85
N LYS A 184 -2.60 -1.04 23.12
CA LYS A 184 -1.53 -2.06 22.97
C LYS A 184 -0.44 -1.70 21.95
N VAL A 185 -0.78 -0.97 20.89
CA VAL A 185 0.22 -0.57 19.86
C VAL A 185 1.16 0.49 20.44
N GLN A 186 0.63 1.42 21.24
CA GLN A 186 1.42 2.43 21.92
C GLN A 186 2.37 1.82 22.97
N LYS A 187 1.89 0.79 23.71
CA LYS A 187 2.68 0.06 24.70
C LYS A 187 3.84 -0.76 24.12
N LEU A 188 3.81 -1.09 22.83
CA LEU A 188 4.89 -1.81 22.12
C LEU A 188 5.98 -0.85 21.62
N ILE A 189 5.65 0.42 21.43
CA ILE A 189 6.63 1.47 21.07
C ILE A 189 7.33 1.96 22.35
N GLU A 190 6.62 2.04 23.47
CA GLU A 190 7.19 2.47 24.77
C GLU A 190 8.02 1.39 25.48
N SER A 191 7.81 0.10 25.19
CA SER A 191 8.55 -1.00 25.85
C SER A 191 9.91 -1.32 25.21
N VAL A 192 10.25 -0.68 24.08
CA VAL A 192 11.57 -0.82 23.46
C VAL A 192 12.59 0.17 24.05
N ASP A 193 12.11 1.23 24.74
CA ASP A 193 12.96 2.27 25.33
C ASP A 193 13.14 2.18 26.86
N ASN A 194 12.51 1.22 27.53
CA ASN A 194 12.72 1.01 28.97
C ASN A 194 13.08 -0.45 29.25
N SER A 195 14.35 -0.79 29.03
CA SER A 195 14.98 -1.90 29.73
C SER A 195 15.45 -1.39 31.09
N ASP A 196 14.55 -1.39 32.08
CA ASP A 196 14.95 -1.56 33.47
C ASP A 196 13.84 -2.24 34.28
N ASP A 197 14.28 -3.33 34.88
CA ASP A 197 13.82 -4.16 35.99
C ASP A 197 12.37 -4.13 36.53
N SER A 198 11.98 -5.32 36.99
CA SER A 198 11.01 -5.61 38.06
C SER A 198 9.52 -5.92 37.75
N SER A 199 9.25 -7.22 37.89
CA SER A 199 8.32 -7.82 38.87
C SER A 199 6.90 -8.24 38.45
N LEU A 200 6.55 -9.41 38.99
CA LEU A 200 5.37 -10.23 38.83
C LEU A 200 4.11 -9.63 39.47
N GLY A 201 2.96 -9.83 38.83
CA GLY A 201 1.64 -9.62 39.43
C GLY A 201 0.55 -10.34 38.65
N ALA A 202 -0.12 -11.29 39.30
CA ALA A 202 -1.15 -12.18 38.77
C ALA A 202 -2.58 -11.60 38.88
N VAL A 203 -3.56 -12.43 38.49
CA VAL A 203 -5.03 -12.35 38.71
C VAL A 203 -5.76 -11.52 37.63
N GLY A 204 -6.76 -11.97 36.89
CA GLY A 204 -7.77 -13.03 37.07
C GLY A 204 -9.14 -12.37 36.87
N GLY A 205 -9.98 -12.85 35.93
CA GLY A 205 -11.32 -12.28 35.76
C GLY A 205 -12.01 -12.67 34.46
N ALA A 206 -12.85 -13.70 34.54
CA ALA A 206 -13.79 -14.10 33.50
C ALA A 206 -15.07 -13.25 33.57
N LEU A 207 -15.65 -12.91 32.42
CA LEU A 207 -17.08 -12.61 32.32
C LEU A 207 -17.62 -12.97 30.93
N ARG A 208 -18.53 -13.94 30.92
CA ARG A 208 -19.45 -14.26 29.83
C ARG A 208 -20.67 -13.36 29.95
N VAL A 209 -21.11 -12.73 28.84
CA VAL A 209 -22.54 -12.55 28.50
C VAL A 209 -22.66 -12.53 26.96
N VAL A 210 -23.65 -13.26 26.44
CA VAL A 210 -24.09 -13.34 25.03
C VAL A 210 -25.54 -12.79 24.96
N PRO A 211 -26.22 -12.81 23.80
CA PRO A 211 -26.36 -11.77 22.78
C PRO A 211 -27.69 -10.96 22.95
N SER A 212 -27.91 -9.84 22.27
CA SER A 212 -28.54 -9.73 20.94
C SER A 212 -29.29 -8.41 20.93
N PHE A 213 -29.33 -7.67 19.80
CA PHE A 213 -30.48 -6.83 19.45
C PHE A 213 -30.41 -6.45 17.96
N GLN A 214 -31.48 -6.83 17.24
CA GLN A 214 -31.82 -6.35 15.90
C GLN A 214 -32.41 -4.94 16.00
N GLN A 215 -32.04 -4.07 15.07
CA GLN A 215 -32.79 -2.94 14.47
C GLN A 215 -31.75 -2.09 13.72
N SER A 216 -31.99 -1.43 12.59
CA SER A 216 -33.12 -1.28 11.68
C SER A 216 -32.52 -0.60 10.43
N LYS A 217 -33.07 -0.91 9.25
CA LYS A 217 -32.78 -0.18 8.01
C LYS A 217 -33.50 1.16 8.07
N HIS A 218 -32.78 2.28 7.94
CA HIS A 218 -33.15 3.39 7.03
C HIS A 218 -32.14 4.56 7.06
N ARG A 219 -31.88 5.08 5.85
CA ARG A 219 -31.36 6.42 5.49
C ARG A 219 -29.94 6.81 5.93
N ILE A 220 -28.98 6.69 5.01
CA ILE A 220 -27.86 7.63 4.90
C ILE A 220 -27.53 7.87 3.42
N LEU A 221 -28.11 8.92 2.85
CA LEU A 221 -27.63 9.60 1.64
C LEU A 221 -27.50 11.08 2.02
N LYS A 222 -26.53 11.37 2.89
CA LYS A 222 -26.06 12.72 3.25
C LYS A 222 -24.75 12.74 4.08
N SER A 223 -24.04 11.62 4.26
CA SER A 223 -22.83 11.55 5.12
C SER A 223 -21.50 11.81 4.41
N ARG A 224 -21.45 11.88 3.08
CA ARG A 224 -20.16 12.00 2.35
C ARG A 224 -19.48 13.36 2.44
N GLU A 225 -20.21 14.44 2.73
CA GLU A 225 -19.59 15.76 2.93
C GLU A 225 -19.01 15.96 4.34
N CYS A 226 -19.51 15.23 5.35
CA CYS A 226 -19.01 15.35 6.72
C CYS A 226 -17.72 14.54 6.93
N GLU A 227 -17.66 13.31 6.41
CA GLU A 227 -16.45 12.47 6.46
C GLU A 227 -15.25 13.15 5.77
N SER A 228 -15.50 13.97 4.74
CA SER A 228 -14.43 14.73 4.08
C SER A 228 -13.85 15.85 4.94
N LYS A 229 -14.65 16.46 5.82
CA LYS A 229 -14.18 17.55 6.70
C LYS A 229 -13.44 17.01 7.90
N ASP A 230 -13.90 15.92 8.48
CA ASP A 230 -13.24 15.29 9.63
C ASP A 230 -11.88 14.70 9.23
N ASN A 231 -11.77 14.13 8.03
CA ASN A 231 -10.48 13.68 7.48
C ASN A 231 -9.52 14.85 7.21
N MET A 232 -10.04 16.01 6.80
CA MET A 232 -9.23 17.21 6.54
C MET A 232 -8.78 17.87 7.85
N ILE A 233 -9.61 17.88 8.88
CA ILE A 233 -9.25 18.36 10.23
C ILE A 233 -8.15 17.46 10.81
N GLN A 234 -8.31 16.14 10.76
CA GLN A 234 -7.30 15.21 11.25
C GLN A 234 -5.96 15.36 10.51
N TYR A 235 -6.01 15.56 9.18
CA TYR A 235 -4.81 15.80 8.38
C TYR A 235 -4.10 17.10 8.79
N LEU A 236 -4.84 18.18 9.07
CA LEU A 236 -4.28 19.46 9.52
C LEU A 236 -3.72 19.36 10.95
N GLU A 237 -4.36 18.61 11.84
CA GLU A 237 -3.85 18.34 13.19
C GLU A 237 -2.53 17.55 13.15
N ASP A 238 -2.46 16.49 12.33
CA ASP A 238 -1.25 15.71 12.14
C ASP A 238 -0.10 16.57 11.57
N LEU A 239 -0.41 17.46 10.62
CA LEU A 239 0.54 18.43 10.07
C LEU A 239 1.02 19.45 11.10
N SER A 240 0.13 19.94 11.96
CA SER A 240 0.46 20.87 13.04
C SER A 240 1.43 20.24 14.04
N ILE A 241 1.15 19.00 14.47
CA ILE A 241 2.02 18.26 15.40
C ILE A 241 3.40 18.02 14.78
N GLN A 242 3.46 17.69 13.49
CA GLN A 242 4.73 17.52 12.77
C GLN A 242 5.51 18.83 12.66
N LEU A 243 4.84 19.93 12.36
CA LEU A 243 5.45 21.26 12.32
C LEU A 243 5.98 21.67 13.69
N GLU A 244 5.24 21.44 14.77
CA GLU A 244 5.71 21.69 16.14
C GLU A 244 6.93 20.85 16.50
N ALA A 245 6.93 19.56 16.16
CA ALA A 245 8.07 18.66 16.37
C ALA A 245 9.30 19.06 15.55
N MET A 246 9.09 19.62 14.35
CA MET A 246 10.16 20.15 13.52
C MET A 246 10.67 21.49 14.06
N ILE A 247 9.81 22.41 14.50
CA ILE A 247 10.17 23.74 15.04
C ILE A 247 11.07 23.62 16.28
N SER A 248 11.01 22.50 17.00
CA SER A 248 11.96 22.14 18.06
C SER A 248 13.42 21.97 17.59
N LYS A 249 13.71 22.05 16.29
CA LYS A 249 15.05 21.96 15.72
C LYS A 249 15.26 23.15 14.77
N ASP A 250 16.36 23.90 14.95
CA ASP A 250 16.72 25.08 14.15
C ASP A 250 16.84 24.83 12.61
N GLU A 251 16.67 23.60 12.16
CA GLU A 251 16.67 23.17 10.75
C GLU A 251 15.42 23.63 9.97
N VAL A 252 14.34 24.04 10.66
CA VAL A 252 13.06 24.43 10.03
C VAL A 252 13.15 25.70 9.20
N ILE A 253 13.92 26.69 9.64
CA ILE A 253 14.07 27.95 8.90
C ILE A 253 14.71 27.68 7.53
N THR A 254 15.65 26.74 7.46
CA THR A 254 16.31 26.35 6.21
C THR A 254 15.37 25.58 5.29
N TYR A 255 14.56 24.66 5.84
CA TYR A 255 13.58 23.90 5.07
C TYR A 255 12.45 24.79 4.52
N LEU A 256 11.91 25.70 5.34
CA LEU A 256 10.87 26.64 4.92
C LEU A 256 11.38 27.66 3.90
N LYS A 257 12.63 28.12 4.03
CA LYS A 257 13.27 28.97 3.00
C LYS A 257 13.38 28.25 1.66
N ASN A 258 13.75 26.96 1.66
CA ASN A 258 13.84 26.17 0.43
C ASN A 258 12.47 25.97 -0.22
N ILE A 259 11.41 25.71 0.56
CA ILE A 259 10.04 25.61 0.03
C ILE A 259 9.56 26.96 -0.54
N SER A 260 9.82 28.06 0.17
CA SER A 260 9.45 29.41 -0.30
C SER A 260 10.08 29.72 -1.65
N VAL A 261 11.37 29.42 -1.82
CA VAL A 261 12.08 29.61 -3.10
C VAL A 261 11.52 28.73 -4.21
N GLN A 262 11.09 27.49 -3.92
CA GLN A 262 10.45 26.65 -4.92
C GLN A 262 9.08 27.18 -5.36
N PHE A 263 8.30 27.74 -4.44
CA PHE A 263 7.01 28.36 -4.76
C PHE A 263 7.16 29.62 -5.59
N GLU A 264 8.11 30.50 -5.26
CA GLU A 264 8.38 31.71 -6.05
C GLU A 264 8.79 31.36 -7.49
N ASN A 265 9.65 30.34 -7.66
CA ASN A 265 10.06 29.86 -8.99
C ASN A 265 8.90 29.22 -9.80
N MET A 266 7.92 28.62 -9.13
CA MET A 266 6.71 28.12 -9.80
C MET A 266 5.81 29.27 -10.27
N ILE A 267 5.60 30.27 -9.43
CA ILE A 267 4.76 31.43 -9.76
C ILE A 267 5.37 32.22 -10.93
N SER A 268 6.70 32.45 -10.92
CA SER A 268 7.36 33.13 -12.04
C SER A 268 7.27 32.38 -13.37
N ARG A 269 7.18 31.05 -13.35
CA ARG A 269 7.02 30.23 -14.56
C ARG A 269 5.61 30.28 -15.14
N ASP A 270 4.59 30.43 -14.31
CA ASP A 270 3.21 30.56 -14.77
C ASP A 270 2.94 31.95 -15.39
N ASP A 271 3.62 32.98 -14.92
CA ASP A 271 3.56 34.33 -15.50
C ASP A 271 4.22 34.41 -16.89
N GLU A 272 5.31 33.67 -17.13
CA GLU A 272 5.95 33.57 -18.46
C GLU A 272 5.06 32.81 -19.47
N LEU A 273 4.29 31.83 -19.01
CA LEU A 273 3.36 31.07 -19.86
C LEU A 273 2.10 31.88 -20.23
N CYS A 274 1.73 32.89 -19.44
CA CYS A 274 0.60 33.78 -19.74
C CYS A 274 0.99 34.98 -20.63
N GLY A 275 2.28 35.29 -20.77
CA GLY A 275 2.80 36.42 -21.55
C GLY A 275 3.05 36.17 -23.04
N LEU A 276 2.93 34.93 -23.52
CA LEU A 276 3.01 34.60 -24.95
C LEU A 276 1.63 34.71 -25.61
N LYS A 277 1.26 35.94 -25.99
CA LYS A 277 0.20 36.24 -26.96
C LYS A 277 0.73 37.14 -28.06
#